data_AF-A0A6T8AG70-F1
#
_entry.id   AF-A0A6T8AG70-F1
#
_cell.length_a   1.000
_cell.length_b   1.000
_cell.length_c   1.000
_cell.angle_alpha   90.00
_cell.angle_beta   90.00
_cell.angle_gamma   90.00
#
_symmetry.space_group_name_H-M   'P 1'
#
loop_
_entity.id
_entity.type
_entity.pdbx_description
1 polymer ?
#
loop_
_entity_poly.entity_id
_entity_poly.type
_entity_poly.pdbx_seq_one_letter_code
_entity_poly.pdbx_strand_id
1 'polypeptide(L)'
;APPGPAAAPDGGGPRSPRGPAECTAEGKAANVCGNDGKSLLNSHCATWRDLRQTKSAQEQMRFLAKCMGQDCQQSIDSMSAQAGKGNFCRFLDGLGLCYAYREAQIWCADHASDPLCGDGGAKWAIPPVGAAAAAADTQWAPRSDVALEGPGAGGDAGGRYSCACLKNCQCTAAACWCASAKDRAVFGSDPAGSLPRLAAAASISSGKAKACACTCGGVLGA
;
A
#
# COMPACT_ATOMS: atom_id res chain seq x y z
N ALA A 1 18.43 15.23 44.72
CA ALA A 1 18.16 15.65 43.33
C ALA A 1 16.95 14.87 42.83
N PRO A 2 15.91 15.52 42.27
CA PRO A 2 14.79 14.79 41.68
C PRO A 2 15.20 14.17 40.34
N PRO A 3 14.59 13.05 39.93
CA PRO A 3 14.86 12.42 38.63
C PRO A 3 14.30 13.32 37.50
N GLY A 4 15.08 13.47 36.44
CA GLY A 4 14.73 14.29 35.28
C GLY A 4 13.48 13.79 34.55
N PRO A 5 12.76 14.66 33.82
CA PRO A 5 11.54 14.30 33.13
C PRO A 5 11.82 13.31 31.99
N ALA A 6 10.97 12.30 31.90
CA ALA A 6 10.96 11.29 30.85
C ALA A 6 10.78 11.94 29.46
N ALA A 7 11.54 11.46 28.48
CA ALA A 7 11.42 11.84 27.08
C ALA A 7 10.01 11.52 26.55
N ALA A 8 9.39 12.50 25.88
CA ALA A 8 8.09 12.35 25.23
C ALA A 8 8.18 11.42 24.01
N PRO A 9 7.11 10.70 23.65
CA PRO A 9 7.08 9.82 22.49
C PRO A 9 7.01 10.61 21.18
N ASP A 10 7.72 10.12 20.16
CA ASP A 10 7.78 10.67 18.80
C ASP A 10 6.37 10.78 18.17
N GLY A 11 5.95 12.03 17.93
CA GLY A 11 4.75 12.35 17.17
C GLY A 11 4.95 12.08 15.69
N GLY A 12 4.43 10.95 15.20
CA GLY A 12 4.33 10.63 13.78
C GLY A 12 3.32 11.53 13.08
N GLY A 13 3.75 12.72 12.66
CA GLY A 13 3.02 13.54 11.69
C GLY A 13 3.22 13.06 10.24
N PRO A 14 2.28 13.32 9.33
CA PRO A 14 2.46 13.01 7.90
C PRO A 14 3.61 13.87 7.33
N ARG A 15 4.67 13.20 6.86
CA ARG A 15 5.82 13.85 6.22
C ARG A 15 5.40 14.41 4.85
N SER A 16 5.72 15.67 4.56
CA SER A 16 5.50 16.32 3.26
C SER A 16 6.09 15.50 2.10
N PRO A 17 5.50 15.54 0.88
CA PRO A 17 6.09 14.88 -0.28
C PRO A 17 7.43 15.55 -0.62
N ARG A 18 8.53 14.82 -0.47
CA ARG A 18 9.82 15.21 -1.06
C ARG A 18 9.70 15.08 -2.58
N GLY A 19 10.23 16.06 -3.33
CA GLY A 19 10.30 15.99 -4.79
C GLY A 19 11.00 14.71 -5.28
N PRO A 20 10.81 14.30 -6.54
CA PRO A 20 11.31 13.02 -7.02
C PRO A 20 12.85 13.01 -6.97
N ALA A 21 13.41 12.18 -6.09
CA ALA A 21 14.84 11.90 -6.08
C ALA A 21 15.23 11.24 -7.41
N GLU A 22 16.34 11.68 -7.99
CA GLU A 22 16.84 11.07 -9.23
C GLU A 22 17.31 9.63 -8.97
N CYS A 23 16.98 8.74 -9.90
CA CYS A 23 17.33 7.32 -9.82
C CYS A 23 18.84 7.10 -9.99
N THR A 24 19.53 6.70 -8.91
CA THR A 24 20.97 6.41 -8.91
C THR A 24 21.31 5.10 -9.64
N ALA A 25 22.59 4.88 -9.97
CA ALA A 25 23.04 3.61 -10.55
C ALA A 25 22.77 2.42 -9.61
N GLU A 26 22.95 2.63 -8.30
CA GLU A 26 22.65 1.63 -7.28
C GLU A 26 21.15 1.37 -7.18
N GLY A 27 20.31 2.41 -7.24
CA GLY A 27 18.85 2.27 -7.28
C GLY A 27 18.38 1.46 -8.48
N LYS A 28 19.00 1.62 -9.65
CA LYS A 28 18.73 0.78 -10.84
C LYS A 28 19.15 -0.67 -10.62
N ALA A 29 20.37 -0.89 -10.10
CA ALA A 29 20.87 -2.23 -9.82
C ALA A 29 20.03 -2.98 -8.76
N ALA A 30 19.43 -2.24 -7.84
CA ALA A 30 18.56 -2.76 -6.79
C ALA A 30 17.08 -2.89 -7.21
N ASN A 31 16.72 -2.62 -8.48
CA ASN A 31 15.33 -2.61 -8.95
C ASN A 31 14.42 -1.61 -8.21
N VAL A 32 14.96 -0.53 -7.67
CA VAL A 32 14.17 0.58 -7.10
C VAL A 32 13.51 1.35 -8.25
N CYS A 33 14.25 1.56 -9.33
CA CYS A 33 13.78 2.33 -10.48
C CYS A 33 14.35 1.79 -11.80
N GLY A 34 13.60 1.97 -12.88
CA GLY A 34 13.96 1.51 -14.22
C GLY A 34 14.94 2.44 -14.93
N ASN A 35 15.30 2.04 -16.15
CA ASN A 35 16.14 2.87 -17.04
C ASN A 35 15.46 4.19 -17.44
N ASP A 36 14.13 4.23 -17.40
CA ASP A 36 13.31 5.43 -17.60
C ASP A 36 13.25 6.34 -16.36
N GLY A 37 13.97 6.00 -15.29
CA GLY A 37 14.01 6.74 -14.04
C GLY A 37 12.77 6.58 -13.16
N LYS A 38 11.78 5.79 -13.58
CA LYS A 38 10.55 5.59 -12.82
C LYS A 38 10.70 4.45 -11.83
N SER A 39 10.02 4.54 -10.68
CA SER A 39 9.99 3.45 -9.70
C SER A 39 9.48 2.14 -10.29
N LEU A 40 10.07 1.01 -9.91
CA LEU A 40 9.59 -0.31 -10.33
C LEU A 40 8.51 -0.80 -9.35
N LEU A 41 7.26 -0.63 -9.77
CA LEU A 41 6.06 -0.89 -8.97
C LEU A 41 5.26 -2.06 -9.55
N ASN A 42 4.29 -2.56 -8.77
CA ASN A 42 3.34 -3.55 -9.29
C ASN A 42 2.57 -2.98 -10.48
N SER A 43 2.11 -3.84 -11.39
CA SER A 43 1.54 -3.42 -12.68
C SER A 43 0.39 -2.42 -12.54
N HIS A 44 -0.51 -2.60 -11.57
CA HIS A 44 -1.61 -1.65 -11.34
C HIS A 44 -1.14 -0.35 -10.69
N CYS A 45 -0.12 -0.40 -9.83
CA CYS A 45 0.49 0.78 -9.22
C CYS A 45 1.23 1.63 -10.26
N ALA A 46 2.01 0.99 -11.14
CA ALA A 46 2.63 1.66 -12.28
C ALA A 46 1.59 2.26 -13.22
N THR A 47 0.51 1.52 -13.51
CA THR A 47 -0.60 2.01 -14.34
C THR A 47 -1.26 3.25 -13.71
N TRP A 48 -1.56 3.22 -12.41
CA TRP A 48 -2.12 4.38 -11.71
C TRP A 48 -1.16 5.57 -11.78
N ARG A 49 0.12 5.37 -11.43
CA ARG A 49 1.15 6.41 -11.51
C ARG A 49 1.17 7.06 -12.89
N ASP A 50 1.23 6.25 -13.95
CA ASP A 50 1.46 6.73 -15.31
C ASP A 50 0.20 7.37 -15.94
N LEU A 51 -1.00 6.99 -15.48
CA LEU A 51 -2.26 7.45 -16.08
C LEU A 51 -3.06 8.44 -15.23
N ARG A 52 -2.70 8.68 -13.96
CA ARG A 52 -3.51 9.51 -13.05
C ARG A 52 -3.76 10.94 -13.53
N GLN A 53 -2.88 11.49 -14.37
CA GLN A 53 -3.03 12.84 -14.92
C GLN A 53 -3.92 12.93 -16.16
N THR A 54 -4.27 11.80 -16.77
CA THR A 54 -5.06 11.75 -18.02
C THR A 54 -6.39 11.04 -17.83
N LYS A 55 -6.58 10.35 -16.70
CA LYS A 55 -7.75 9.54 -16.40
C LYS A 55 -8.78 10.28 -15.57
N SER A 56 -10.04 9.88 -15.74
CA SER A 56 -11.14 10.38 -14.91
C SER A 56 -10.93 10.02 -13.43
N ALA A 57 -11.56 10.77 -12.53
CA ALA A 57 -11.49 10.52 -11.10
C ALA A 57 -11.87 9.07 -10.72
N GLN A 58 -12.92 8.53 -11.34
CA GLN A 58 -13.35 7.15 -11.10
C GLN A 58 -12.31 6.13 -11.57
N GLU A 59 -11.66 6.35 -12.71
CA GLU A 59 -10.59 5.47 -13.20
C GLU A 59 -9.35 5.54 -12.31
N GLN A 60 -8.97 6.73 -11.84
CA GLN A 60 -7.89 6.90 -10.86
C GLN A 60 -8.15 6.09 -9.58
N MET A 61 -9.35 6.24 -9.01
CA MET A 61 -9.76 5.49 -7.83
C MET A 61 -9.76 3.98 -8.09
N ARG A 62 -10.27 3.52 -9.24
CA ARG A 62 -10.26 2.10 -9.61
C ARG A 62 -8.85 1.53 -9.76
N PHE A 63 -7.96 2.23 -10.46
CA PHE A 63 -6.58 1.77 -10.63
C PHE A 63 -5.83 1.78 -9.30
N LEU A 64 -6.03 2.80 -8.46
CA LEU A 64 -5.41 2.82 -7.14
C LEU A 64 -5.96 1.70 -6.25
N ALA A 65 -7.26 1.40 -6.31
CA ALA A 65 -7.83 0.28 -5.56
C ALA A 65 -7.21 -1.06 -5.99
N LYS A 66 -6.97 -1.27 -7.29
CA LYS A 66 -6.24 -2.44 -7.80
C LYS A 66 -4.80 -2.48 -7.32
N CYS A 67 -4.12 -1.34 -7.36
CA CYS A 67 -2.76 -1.19 -6.82
C CYS A 67 -2.69 -1.54 -5.34
N MET A 68 -3.56 -0.97 -4.50
CA MET A 68 -3.62 -1.26 -3.06
C MET A 68 -3.95 -2.73 -2.78
N GLY A 69 -4.73 -3.38 -3.66
CA GLY A 69 -4.94 -4.83 -3.58
C GLY A 69 -3.64 -5.63 -3.77
N GLN A 70 -2.82 -5.26 -4.75
CA GLN A 70 -1.51 -5.90 -5.00
C GLN A 70 -0.51 -5.61 -3.87
N ASP A 71 -0.42 -4.36 -3.41
CA ASP A 71 0.45 -3.97 -2.30
C ASP A 71 0.04 -4.66 -1.00
N CYS A 72 -1.26 -4.77 -0.74
CA CYS A 72 -1.80 -5.55 0.37
C CYS A 72 -1.40 -7.02 0.26
N GLN A 73 -1.61 -7.63 -0.90
CA GLN A 73 -1.26 -9.02 -1.14
C GLN A 73 0.24 -9.21 -0.91
N GLN A 74 1.09 -8.34 -1.45
CA GLN A 74 2.53 -8.34 -1.21
C GLN A 74 2.89 -8.20 0.27
N SER A 75 2.15 -7.41 1.04
CA SER A 75 2.39 -7.24 2.49
C SER A 75 2.06 -8.50 3.31
N ILE A 76 1.11 -9.32 2.85
CA ILE A 76 0.65 -10.53 3.57
C ILE A 76 1.12 -11.83 2.91
N ASP A 77 1.65 -11.77 1.69
CA ASP A 77 2.12 -12.94 0.98
C ASP A 77 3.50 -13.31 1.47
N SER A 78 3.52 -13.94 2.64
CA SER A 78 4.70 -14.57 3.21
C SER A 78 5.04 -15.87 2.48
N MET A 79 5.06 -15.90 1.14
CA MET A 79 5.52 -17.09 0.39
C MET A 79 6.96 -17.42 0.80
N SER A 80 6.98 -18.32 1.78
CA SER A 80 8.06 -19.06 2.40
C SER A 80 9.27 -18.25 2.89
N ALA A 81 9.30 -18.02 4.21
CA ALA A 81 10.54 -18.08 4.98
C ALA A 81 11.40 -19.34 4.65
N GLN A 82 10.80 -20.36 4.00
CA GLN A 82 11.45 -21.58 3.52
C GLN A 82 12.01 -21.54 2.08
N ALA A 83 11.94 -20.44 1.31
CA ALA A 83 12.62 -20.38 0.00
C ALA A 83 13.15 -19.00 -0.43
N GLY A 84 13.07 -17.95 0.39
CA GLY A 84 13.66 -16.65 0.05
C GLY A 84 12.98 -15.90 -1.11
N LYS A 85 11.74 -16.27 -1.45
CA LYS A 85 10.96 -15.72 -2.58
C LYS A 85 9.80 -14.79 -2.18
N GLY A 86 9.68 -14.45 -0.90
CA GLY A 86 8.64 -13.53 -0.42
C GLY A 86 8.90 -12.09 -0.88
N ASN A 87 7.85 -11.41 -1.32
CA ASN A 87 7.87 -9.97 -1.56
C ASN A 87 7.40 -9.24 -0.30
N PHE A 88 7.84 -7.99 -0.11
CA PHE A 88 7.52 -7.19 1.07
C PHE A 88 7.00 -5.82 0.65
N CYS A 89 6.20 -5.20 1.49
CA CYS A 89 5.65 -3.89 1.21
C CYS A 89 5.89 -2.99 2.44
N ARG A 90 7.19 -2.68 2.70
CA ARG A 90 7.61 -1.72 3.73
C ARG A 90 8.06 -0.41 3.11
N PHE A 91 8.93 -0.51 2.10
CA PHE A 91 9.51 0.65 1.42
C PHE A 91 8.68 1.03 0.21
N LEU A 92 8.46 2.33 0.09
CA LEU A 92 7.56 2.98 -0.82
C LEU A 92 8.33 3.95 -1.71
N ASP A 93 7.84 4.16 -2.92
CA ASP A 93 8.34 5.24 -3.77
C ASP A 93 7.92 6.63 -3.27
N GLY A 94 8.38 7.68 -3.96
CA GLY A 94 8.02 9.07 -3.66
C GLY A 94 6.53 9.37 -3.79
N LEU A 95 5.76 8.50 -4.46
CA LEU A 95 4.31 8.61 -4.46
C LEU A 95 3.68 7.89 -3.29
N GLY A 96 4.35 7.00 -2.57
CA GLY A 96 3.79 6.18 -1.49
C GLY A 96 3.25 4.82 -1.98
N LEU A 97 3.84 4.23 -3.03
CA LEU A 97 3.47 2.94 -3.61
C LEU A 97 4.58 1.92 -3.36
N CYS A 98 4.25 0.66 -3.10
CA CYS A 98 5.30 -0.33 -2.80
C CYS A 98 6.13 -0.69 -4.02
N TYR A 99 7.45 -0.79 -3.80
CA TYR A 99 8.33 -1.41 -4.79
C TYR A 99 7.97 -2.88 -4.99
N ALA A 100 7.84 -3.29 -6.25
CA ALA A 100 7.42 -4.65 -6.61
C ALA A 100 8.49 -5.71 -6.34
N TYR A 101 9.75 -5.31 -6.38
CA TYR A 101 10.88 -6.23 -6.35
C TYR A 101 11.41 -6.39 -4.93
N ARG A 102 11.70 -7.64 -4.56
CA ARG A 102 12.30 -8.00 -3.27
C ARG A 102 13.65 -7.31 -3.07
N GLU A 103 14.45 -7.23 -4.13
CA GLU A 103 15.76 -6.59 -4.13
C GLU A 103 15.67 -5.13 -3.72
N ALA A 104 14.64 -4.42 -4.19
CA ALA A 104 14.40 -3.02 -3.84
C ALA A 104 14.06 -2.87 -2.36
N GLN A 105 13.22 -3.77 -1.82
CA GLN A 105 12.84 -3.75 -0.40
C GLN A 105 14.04 -4.03 0.52
N ILE A 106 14.94 -4.93 0.12
CA ILE A 106 16.15 -5.26 0.89
C ILE A 106 17.17 -4.13 0.79
N TRP A 107 17.41 -3.64 -0.41
CA TRP A 107 18.32 -2.51 -0.60
C TRP A 107 17.86 -1.30 0.20
N CYS A 108 16.56 -0.98 0.17
CA CYS A 108 16.01 0.09 1.00
C CYS A 108 16.06 -0.20 2.51
N ALA A 109 16.09 -1.47 2.94
CA ALA A 109 16.33 -1.80 4.34
C ALA A 109 17.73 -1.40 4.80
N ASP A 110 18.72 -1.58 3.93
CA ASP A 110 20.12 -1.20 4.16
C ASP A 110 20.39 0.29 3.88
N HIS A 111 19.51 0.94 3.12
CA HIS A 111 19.61 2.34 2.68
C HIS A 111 18.35 3.14 3.10
N ALA A 112 17.85 2.92 4.32
CA ALA A 112 16.57 3.48 4.76
C ALA A 112 16.52 5.02 4.79
N SER A 113 17.69 5.69 4.81
CA SER A 113 17.80 7.14 4.70
C SER A 113 17.87 7.67 3.26
N ASP A 114 17.98 6.78 2.27
CA ASP A 114 18.02 7.16 0.87
C ASP A 114 16.69 7.85 0.48
N PRO A 115 16.73 8.97 -0.24
CA PRO A 115 15.53 9.68 -0.66
C PRO A 115 14.54 8.86 -1.49
N LEU A 116 14.99 7.78 -2.14
CA LEU A 116 14.13 6.84 -2.87
C LEU A 116 13.35 5.92 -1.91
N CYS A 117 13.80 5.71 -0.68
CA CYS A 117 13.26 4.71 0.24
C CYS A 117 12.28 5.32 1.25
N GLY A 118 11.02 5.48 0.86
CA GLY A 118 9.95 5.86 1.78
C GLY A 118 9.62 4.74 2.77
N ASP A 119 10.03 4.84 4.03
CA ASP A 119 9.79 3.79 5.02
C ASP A 119 8.39 3.89 5.67
N GLY A 120 7.53 2.89 5.45
CA GLY A 120 6.23 2.75 6.12
C GLY A 120 6.34 2.32 7.59
N GLY A 121 7.49 1.79 7.99
CA GLY A 121 7.81 1.40 9.36
C GLY A 121 8.09 -0.09 9.50
N ALA A 122 8.86 -0.46 10.53
CA ALA A 122 9.34 -1.83 10.71
C ALA A 122 8.22 -2.89 10.75
N LYS A 123 7.02 -2.56 11.27
CA LYS A 123 5.89 -3.50 11.34
C LYS A 123 5.11 -3.67 10.03
N TRP A 124 5.47 -2.96 8.96
CA TRP A 124 4.79 -3.11 7.65
C TRP A 124 5.17 -4.39 6.92
N ALA A 125 6.29 -5.00 7.29
CA ALA A 125 6.75 -6.27 6.74
C ALA A 125 7.24 -7.21 7.85
N ILE A 126 7.29 -8.49 7.51
CA ILE A 126 8.00 -9.50 8.30
C ILE A 126 9.53 -9.43 8.02
N PRO A 127 10.38 -10.11 8.81
CA PRO A 127 11.80 -10.26 8.48
C PRO A 127 12.04 -10.80 7.04
N PRO A 128 13.15 -10.43 6.37
CA PRO A 128 14.28 -9.68 6.91
C PRO A 128 14.12 -8.15 6.85
N VAL A 129 13.18 -7.63 6.06
CA VAL A 129 13.05 -6.18 5.87
C VAL A 129 12.15 -5.51 6.88
N GLY A 130 11.50 -6.26 7.78
CA GLY A 130 10.65 -5.72 8.83
C GLY A 130 10.68 -6.55 10.12
N ALA A 131 9.74 -6.28 11.01
CA ALA A 131 9.68 -6.78 12.37
C ALA A 131 8.31 -7.37 12.76
N ALA A 132 7.36 -7.47 11.82
CA ALA A 132 6.11 -8.20 12.08
C ALA A 132 6.39 -9.69 12.29
N ALA A 133 5.78 -10.30 13.30
CA ALA A 133 6.03 -11.71 13.64
C ALA A 133 5.48 -12.66 12.57
N ALA A 134 4.31 -12.35 12.02
CA ALA A 134 3.71 -13.05 10.90
C ALA A 134 3.10 -12.06 9.89
N ALA A 135 2.82 -12.55 8.67
CA ALA A 135 2.18 -11.76 7.62
C ALA A 135 0.81 -11.20 8.04
N ALA A 136 0.09 -11.94 8.90
CA ALA A 136 -1.18 -11.49 9.46
C ALA A 136 -1.02 -10.30 10.42
N ASP A 137 0.16 -10.13 11.03
CA ASP A 137 0.45 -9.08 12.01
C ASP A 137 1.00 -7.81 11.35
N THR A 138 1.15 -7.79 10.02
CA THR A 138 1.69 -6.63 9.31
C THR A 138 0.75 -5.45 9.47
N GLN A 139 1.32 -4.30 9.81
CA GLN A 139 0.62 -3.03 9.98
C GLN A 139 0.57 -2.22 8.68
N TRP A 140 0.81 -2.87 7.54
CA TRP A 140 0.63 -2.25 6.23
C TRP A 140 -0.77 -1.64 6.13
N ALA A 141 -0.83 -0.41 5.65
CA ALA A 141 -2.05 0.36 5.49
C ALA A 141 -2.17 0.87 4.05
N PRO A 142 -3.38 0.88 3.48
CA PRO A 142 -3.60 1.41 2.15
C PRO A 142 -3.50 2.94 2.18
N ARG A 143 -3.35 3.50 1.00
CA ARG A 143 -3.18 4.93 0.83
C ARG A 143 -4.37 5.74 1.33
N SER A 144 -4.06 6.84 1.99
CA SER A 144 -5.02 7.86 2.40
C SER A 144 -4.63 9.20 1.79
N ASP A 145 -5.59 10.13 1.78
CA ASP A 145 -5.33 11.53 1.45
C ASP A 145 -4.71 11.73 0.05
N VAL A 146 -5.22 11.00 -0.94
CA VAL A 146 -4.72 11.00 -2.32
C VAL A 146 -5.43 12.10 -3.09
N ALA A 147 -4.67 13.02 -3.67
CA ALA A 147 -5.22 14.05 -4.56
C ALA A 147 -5.67 13.43 -5.88
N LEU A 148 -6.83 13.85 -6.37
CA LEU A 148 -7.19 13.68 -7.77
C LEU A 148 -6.30 14.57 -8.64
N GLU A 149 -5.79 14.02 -9.73
CA GLU A 149 -5.00 14.76 -10.72
C GLU A 149 -5.73 14.84 -12.07
N GLY A 150 -5.33 15.77 -12.94
CA GLY A 150 -5.84 15.81 -14.31
C GLY A 150 -7.35 16.12 -14.46
N PRO A 151 -8.01 15.59 -15.51
CA PRO A 151 -9.43 15.82 -15.79
C PRO A 151 -10.32 15.29 -14.65
N GLY A 152 -10.71 16.17 -13.74
CA GLY A 152 -11.49 15.82 -12.53
C GLY A 152 -10.93 16.41 -11.24
N ALA A 153 -9.74 17.01 -11.26
CA ALA A 153 -9.16 17.74 -10.13
C ALA A 153 -9.89 19.08 -9.82
N GLY A 154 -10.82 19.52 -10.67
CA GLY A 154 -11.37 20.88 -10.69
C GLY A 154 -12.76 21.11 -10.07
N GLY A 155 -13.34 20.15 -9.33
CA GLY A 155 -14.51 20.47 -8.48
C GLY A 155 -14.08 21.28 -7.24
N ASP A 156 -15.02 22.01 -6.60
CA ASP A 156 -14.82 23.03 -5.52
C ASP A 156 -13.96 22.62 -4.29
N ALA A 157 -13.38 21.42 -4.26
CA ALA A 157 -12.49 20.96 -3.20
C ALA A 157 -11.21 20.22 -3.67
N GLY A 158 -10.85 20.23 -4.96
CA GLY A 158 -9.60 19.57 -5.40
C GLY A 158 -9.53 18.09 -4.95
N GLY A 159 -10.62 17.36 -5.21
CA GLY A 159 -11.06 16.20 -4.42
C GLY A 159 -9.94 15.24 -3.99
N ARG A 160 -9.92 14.95 -2.68
CA ARG A 160 -9.02 13.96 -2.07
C ARG A 160 -9.79 12.71 -1.73
N TYR A 161 -9.16 11.56 -1.84
CA TYR A 161 -9.77 10.27 -1.52
C TYR A 161 -8.84 9.37 -0.73
N SER A 162 -9.45 8.48 0.04
CA SER A 162 -8.74 7.46 0.81
C SER A 162 -9.13 6.08 0.33
N CYS A 163 -8.26 5.12 0.59
CA CYS A 163 -8.47 3.73 0.31
C CYS A 163 -8.72 2.94 1.60
N ALA A 164 -9.48 1.87 1.47
CA ALA A 164 -9.64 0.85 2.49
C ALA A 164 -9.57 -0.53 1.86
N CYS A 165 -9.21 -1.53 2.64
CA CYS A 165 -8.97 -2.88 2.16
C CYS A 165 -9.50 -3.93 3.15
N LEU A 166 -9.68 -5.14 2.62
CA LEU A 166 -9.92 -6.38 3.35
C LEU A 166 -8.75 -7.33 3.07
N LYS A 167 -8.16 -7.90 4.11
CA LYS A 167 -7.11 -8.94 4.01
C LYS A 167 -7.80 -10.30 3.94
N ASN A 168 -7.20 -11.24 3.20
CA ASN A 168 -7.75 -12.59 2.98
C ASN A 168 -9.19 -12.59 2.43
N CYS A 169 -9.51 -11.60 1.60
CA CYS A 169 -10.81 -11.50 0.97
C CYS A 169 -10.67 -11.16 -0.52
N GLN A 170 -11.63 -11.63 -1.31
CA GLN A 170 -11.82 -11.23 -2.70
C GLN A 170 -13.22 -10.65 -2.83
N CYS A 171 -13.36 -9.55 -3.55
CA CYS A 171 -14.65 -8.90 -3.75
C CYS A 171 -14.92 -8.63 -5.24
N THR A 172 -16.19 -8.69 -5.61
CA THR A 172 -16.75 -8.05 -6.81
C THR A 172 -17.52 -6.81 -6.39
N ALA A 173 -18.07 -6.07 -7.35
CA ALA A 173 -18.94 -4.93 -7.06
C ALA A 173 -20.17 -5.27 -6.20
N ALA A 174 -20.56 -6.55 -6.11
CA ALA A 174 -21.78 -6.99 -5.43
C ALA A 174 -21.55 -7.87 -4.20
N ALA A 175 -20.41 -8.55 -4.09
CA ALA A 175 -20.20 -9.53 -3.03
C ALA A 175 -18.72 -9.66 -2.65
N CYS A 176 -18.47 -10.05 -1.41
CA CYS A 176 -17.15 -10.43 -0.92
C CYS A 176 -17.14 -11.87 -0.42
N TRP A 177 -15.99 -12.53 -0.55
CA TRP A 177 -15.69 -13.83 0.05
C TRP A 177 -14.41 -13.70 0.84
N CYS A 178 -14.46 -14.04 2.12
CA CYS A 178 -13.35 -13.93 3.06
C CYS A 178 -12.92 -15.30 3.59
N ALA A 179 -11.64 -15.49 3.89
CA ALA A 179 -11.13 -16.76 4.39
C ALA A 179 -11.74 -17.16 5.73
N SER A 180 -12.05 -16.18 6.59
CA SER A 180 -12.72 -16.37 7.87
C SER A 180 -13.50 -15.13 8.33
N ALA A 181 -14.30 -15.25 9.40
CA ALA A 181 -15.10 -14.13 9.91
C ALA A 181 -14.23 -12.96 10.41
N LYS A 182 -13.05 -13.23 10.98
CA LYS A 182 -12.11 -12.20 11.44
C LYS A 182 -11.50 -11.38 10.28
N ASP A 183 -11.46 -11.96 9.09
CA ASP A 183 -10.91 -11.31 7.89
C ASP A 183 -11.85 -10.24 7.30
N ARG A 184 -13.08 -10.12 7.84
CA ARG A 184 -14.03 -9.04 7.49
C ARG A 184 -13.65 -7.68 8.06
N ALA A 185 -12.59 -7.60 8.86
CA ALA A 185 -12.09 -6.34 9.38
C ALA A 185 -11.53 -5.47 8.25
N VAL A 186 -12.16 -4.31 8.04
CA VAL A 186 -11.69 -3.30 7.09
C VAL A 186 -10.57 -2.49 7.73
N PHE A 187 -9.52 -2.21 6.96
CA PHE A 187 -8.42 -1.34 7.36
C PHE A 187 -8.21 -0.23 6.33
N GLY A 188 -7.73 0.94 6.77
CA GLY A 188 -7.79 2.18 6.00
C GLY A 188 -9.11 2.91 6.21
N SER A 189 -9.44 3.85 5.31
CA SER A 189 -10.64 4.70 5.41
C SER A 189 -11.47 4.63 4.14
N ASP A 190 -12.73 4.22 4.29
CA ASP A 190 -13.73 4.21 3.23
C ASP A 190 -14.93 5.09 3.65
N PRO A 191 -14.87 6.41 3.43
CA PRO A 191 -15.95 7.31 3.84
C PRO A 191 -17.26 7.04 3.11
N ALA A 192 -17.24 6.37 1.94
CA ALA A 192 -18.45 5.97 1.23
C ALA A 192 -19.15 4.76 1.89
N GLY A 193 -18.42 4.01 2.74
CA GLY A 193 -18.92 2.84 3.43
C GLY A 193 -19.35 1.70 2.51
N SER A 194 -18.79 1.61 1.30
CA SER A 194 -19.12 0.54 0.34
C SER A 194 -18.46 -0.78 0.76
N LEU A 195 -17.19 -0.74 1.17
CA LEU A 195 -16.44 -1.93 1.58
C LEU A 195 -16.90 -2.50 2.93
N PRO A 196 -17.18 -1.69 3.99
CA PRO A 196 -17.77 -2.20 5.23
C PRO A 196 -19.11 -2.92 5.03
N ARG A 197 -19.97 -2.42 4.12
CA ARG A 197 -21.25 -3.07 3.79
C ARG A 197 -21.04 -4.44 3.16
N LEU A 198 -20.13 -4.54 2.18
CA LEU A 198 -19.81 -5.81 1.55
C LEU A 198 -19.11 -6.78 2.51
N ALA A 199 -18.26 -6.28 3.41
CA ALA A 199 -17.57 -7.06 4.42
C ALA A 199 -18.56 -7.71 5.41
N ALA A 200 -19.57 -6.95 5.86
CA ALA A 200 -20.58 -7.46 6.79
C ALA A 200 -21.38 -8.64 6.20
N ALA A 201 -21.65 -8.59 4.88
CA ALA A 201 -22.36 -9.62 4.15
C ALA A 201 -21.44 -10.70 3.53
N ALA A 202 -20.13 -10.66 3.79
CA ALA A 202 -19.17 -11.51 3.08
C ALA A 202 -19.35 -13.00 3.41
N SER A 203 -19.42 -13.85 2.40
CA SER A 203 -19.42 -15.30 2.59
C SER A 203 -18.05 -15.81 3.05
N ILE A 204 -18.02 -16.93 3.78
CA ILE A 204 -16.75 -17.55 4.19
C ILE A 204 -16.30 -18.55 3.12
N SER A 205 -15.07 -18.41 2.64
CA SER A 205 -14.43 -19.27 1.65
C SER A 205 -12.93 -19.34 1.91
N SER A 206 -12.46 -20.47 2.45
CA SER A 206 -11.05 -20.68 2.83
C SER A 206 -10.06 -20.49 1.67
N GLY A 207 -10.50 -20.68 0.43
CA GLY A 207 -9.71 -20.44 -0.78
C GLY A 207 -9.37 -18.97 -1.06
N LYS A 208 -9.77 -18.04 -0.19
CA LYS A 208 -9.47 -16.59 -0.29
C LYS A 208 -8.33 -16.12 0.60
N ALA A 209 -7.65 -17.04 1.29
CA ALA A 209 -6.41 -16.72 1.99
C ALA A 209 -5.42 -16.04 1.02
N LYS A 210 -4.71 -15.01 1.52
CA LYS A 210 -3.73 -14.19 0.76
C LYS A 210 -4.28 -13.29 -0.34
N ALA A 211 -5.59 -13.29 -0.59
CA ALA A 211 -6.21 -12.29 -1.46
C ALA A 211 -6.43 -10.99 -0.68
N CYS A 212 -6.39 -9.86 -1.37
CA CYS A 212 -6.85 -8.60 -0.83
C CYS A 212 -7.88 -7.94 -1.76
N ALA A 213 -8.87 -7.30 -1.17
CA ALA A 213 -9.85 -6.51 -1.88
C ALA A 213 -9.87 -5.09 -1.33
N CYS A 214 -9.72 -4.10 -2.21
CA CYS A 214 -9.63 -2.70 -1.82
C CYS A 214 -10.64 -1.83 -2.55
N THR A 215 -11.02 -0.75 -1.88
CA THR A 215 -11.79 0.38 -2.39
C THR A 215 -10.96 1.65 -2.25
N CYS A 216 -11.12 2.59 -3.17
CA CYS A 216 -10.57 3.94 -3.05
C CYS A 216 -11.65 4.94 -3.44
N GLY A 217 -11.94 5.92 -2.58
CA GLY A 217 -13.06 6.86 -2.80
C GLY A 217 -14.42 6.17 -3.00
N GLY A 218 -14.61 4.99 -2.40
CA GLY A 218 -15.79 4.14 -2.57
C GLY A 218 -15.80 3.28 -3.84
N VAL A 219 -14.81 3.40 -4.73
CA VAL A 219 -14.68 2.61 -5.96
C VAL A 219 -13.85 1.35 -5.70
N LEU A 220 -14.47 0.18 -5.89
CA LEU A 220 -13.82 -1.11 -5.71
C LEU A 220 -12.86 -1.42 -6.87
N GLY A 221 -11.71 -2.02 -6.55
CA GLY A 221 -10.70 -2.49 -7.50
C GLY A 221 -10.99 -3.85 -8.12
N ALA A 222 -12.25 -4.28 -8.22
CA ALA A 222 -12.61 -5.59 -8.81
C ALA A 222 -12.33 -5.69 -10.32
#